data_AF-A0A816EVT8-F1
#
_entry.id   AF-A0A816EVT8-F1
#
_cell.length_a   1.000
_cell.length_b   1.000
_cell.length_c   1.000
_cell.angle_alpha   90.00
_cell.angle_beta   90.00
_cell.angle_gamma   90.00
#
_symmetry.space_group_name_H-M   'P 1'
#
loop_
_entity.id
_entity.type
_entity.pdbx_description
1 polymer ?
#
loop_
_entity_poly.entity_id
_entity_poly.type
_entity_poly.pdbx_seq_one_letter_code
_entity_poly.pdbx_strand_id
1 'polypeptide(L)'
;KKICPLKTGVAPTVLTLPAPKVKITPLLIDVPFVGRPTFTLGKRLINIVKEIRPDVVLQPIPRPLRTIQTYFPRKDALNKNLQSNIVYKISCNDCSNEYIGKSWRQATRRHREHGAPVFPVRSQQQPAPIRLPAQQQRFDTTVYLRRSTRNLNKKIIYNPVEEPIEDELATIITAQKNSAIQEHERQTGHTVNWNDWKIIGKDLNRYRLSIRETLAIMKEQPELNKTV
;
A
#
# COMPACT_ATOMS: atom_id res chain seq x y z
N LYS A 1 -63.93 80.85 -14.67
CA LYS A 1 -63.89 79.47 -14.13
C LYS A 1 -63.79 78.47 -15.28
N LYS A 2 -62.59 77.98 -15.62
CA LYS A 2 -62.34 76.63 -16.15
C LYS A 2 -60.92 76.25 -15.74
N ILE A 3 -60.81 75.34 -14.78
CA ILE A 3 -59.56 74.79 -14.26
C ILE A 3 -59.26 73.55 -15.11
N CYS A 4 -58.09 73.51 -15.75
CA CYS A 4 -57.60 72.32 -16.46
C CYS A 4 -57.12 71.27 -15.44
N PRO A 5 -57.45 69.98 -15.60
CA PRO A 5 -56.97 68.94 -14.68
C PRO A 5 -55.50 68.61 -14.93
N LEU A 6 -54.77 68.40 -13.83
CA LEU A 6 -53.38 67.95 -13.79
C LEU A 6 -53.23 66.57 -14.47
N LYS A 7 -52.23 66.44 -15.34
CA LYS A 7 -51.83 65.16 -15.94
C LYS A 7 -51.34 64.22 -14.83
N THR A 8 -51.96 63.05 -14.76
CA THR A 8 -51.58 61.93 -13.90
C THR A 8 -50.16 61.45 -14.22
N GLY A 9 -49.34 61.29 -13.17
CA GLY A 9 -47.96 60.82 -13.27
C GLY A 9 -47.85 59.42 -13.84
N VAL A 10 -46.86 59.23 -14.71
CA VAL A 10 -46.44 57.93 -15.22
C VAL A 10 -45.74 57.19 -14.08
N ALA A 11 -46.27 56.05 -13.66
CA ALA A 11 -45.60 55.19 -12.69
C ALA A 11 -44.27 54.68 -13.28
N PRO A 12 -43.16 54.70 -12.53
CA PRO A 12 -41.90 54.16 -13.02
C PRO A 12 -42.02 52.65 -13.16
N THR A 13 -41.90 52.15 -14.39
CA THR A 13 -41.70 50.72 -14.69
C THR A 13 -40.42 50.28 -14.01
N VAL A 14 -40.54 49.60 -12.87
CA VAL A 14 -39.40 48.97 -12.19
C VAL A 14 -38.90 47.84 -13.07
N LEU A 15 -37.76 48.05 -13.73
CA LEU A 15 -37.02 47.02 -14.45
C LEU A 15 -36.62 45.94 -13.44
N THR A 16 -37.39 44.86 -13.39
CA THR A 16 -37.06 43.68 -12.59
C THR A 16 -35.96 42.94 -13.34
N LEU A 17 -34.73 43.00 -12.83
CA LEU A 17 -33.63 42.21 -13.39
C LEU A 17 -33.98 40.72 -13.28
N PRO A 18 -33.74 39.90 -14.33
CA PRO A 18 -33.95 38.47 -14.24
C PRO A 18 -33.04 37.88 -13.16
N ALA A 19 -33.62 37.08 -12.26
CA ALA A 19 -32.89 36.43 -11.18
C ALA A 19 -31.66 35.69 -11.70
N PRO A 20 -30.51 35.75 -11.00
CA PRO A 20 -29.28 35.10 -11.44
C PRO A 20 -29.52 33.60 -11.60
N LYS A 21 -29.18 33.04 -12.77
CA LYS A 21 -29.23 31.59 -13.03
C LYS A 21 -28.17 30.90 -12.20
N VAL A 22 -28.53 30.48 -10.98
CA VAL A 22 -27.66 29.71 -10.09
C VAL A 22 -27.37 28.36 -10.75
N LYS A 23 -26.09 28.05 -10.98
CA LYS A 23 -25.66 26.74 -11.47
C LYS A 23 -25.84 25.74 -10.35
N ILE A 24 -26.89 24.92 -10.43
CA ILE A 24 -27.15 23.87 -9.44
C ILE A 24 -26.16 22.71 -9.70
N THR A 25 -25.21 22.51 -8.79
CA THR A 25 -24.33 21.32 -8.82
C THR A 25 -25.05 20.14 -8.17
N PRO A 26 -25.17 18.99 -8.86
CA PRO A 26 -25.86 17.84 -8.28
C PRO A 26 -24.99 17.19 -7.19
N LEU A 27 -25.59 16.94 -6.03
CA LEU A 27 -24.97 16.17 -4.95
C LEU A 27 -25.05 14.69 -5.27
N LEU A 28 -23.89 14.04 -5.42
CA LEU A 28 -23.79 12.62 -5.74
C LEU A 28 -23.70 11.81 -4.45
N ILE A 29 -24.57 10.83 -4.27
CA ILE A 29 -24.53 9.90 -3.13
C ILE A 29 -24.45 8.46 -3.64
N ASP A 30 -23.45 7.73 -3.18
CA ASP A 30 -23.31 6.31 -3.44
C ASP A 30 -24.31 5.52 -2.58
N VAL A 31 -25.20 4.79 -3.23
CA VAL A 31 -26.17 3.91 -2.57
C VAL A 31 -25.67 2.47 -2.72
N PRO A 32 -25.58 1.70 -1.62
CA PRO A 32 -25.06 0.34 -1.69
C PRO A 32 -26.02 -0.60 -2.43
N PHE A 33 -25.44 -1.66 -3.00
CA PHE A 33 -26.12 -2.73 -3.73
C PHE A 33 -26.72 -2.27 -5.07
N VAL A 34 -27.28 -3.22 -5.80
CA VAL A 34 -28.01 -3.00 -7.05
C VAL A 34 -29.36 -3.70 -6.97
N GLY A 35 -30.42 -3.06 -7.46
CA GLY A 35 -31.75 -3.67 -7.54
C GLY A 35 -32.89 -2.77 -7.07
N ARG A 36 -34.11 -3.31 -7.08
CA ARG A 36 -35.35 -2.58 -6.75
C ARG A 36 -35.34 -1.91 -5.37
N PRO A 37 -34.84 -2.53 -4.29
CA PRO A 37 -34.76 -1.88 -2.99
C PRO A 37 -33.86 -0.63 -3.01
N THR A 38 -32.70 -0.72 -3.67
CA THR A 38 -31.77 0.39 -3.85
C THR A 38 -32.40 1.55 -4.61
N PHE A 39 -33.14 1.28 -5.70
CA PHE A 39 -33.86 2.32 -6.43
C PHE A 39 -34.98 2.95 -5.61
N THR A 40 -35.69 2.15 -4.79
CA THR A 40 -36.73 2.64 -3.90
C THR A 40 -36.15 3.56 -2.83
N LEU A 41 -35.02 3.17 -2.23
CA LEU A 41 -34.26 4.00 -1.30
C LEU A 41 -33.78 5.29 -1.97
N GLY A 42 -33.22 5.21 -3.17
CA GLY A 42 -32.79 6.38 -3.94
C GLY A 42 -33.92 7.38 -4.17
N LYS A 43 -35.12 6.91 -4.54
CA LYS A 43 -36.31 7.78 -4.68
C LYS A 43 -36.71 8.43 -3.36
N ARG A 44 -36.71 7.67 -2.26
CA ARG A 44 -37.01 8.20 -0.92
C ARG A 44 -36.01 9.28 -0.52
N LEU A 45 -34.72 9.07 -0.78
CA LEU A 45 -33.67 10.06 -0.51
C LEU A 45 -33.88 11.34 -1.33
N ILE A 46 -34.23 11.22 -2.61
CA ILE A 46 -34.54 12.39 -3.45
C ILE A 46 -35.72 13.18 -2.86
N ASN A 47 -36.77 12.50 -2.41
CA ASN A 47 -37.94 13.18 -1.83
C ASN A 47 -37.59 13.90 -0.53
N ILE A 48 -36.84 13.24 0.36
CA ILE A 48 -36.38 13.85 1.63
C ILE A 48 -35.52 15.09 1.36
N VAL A 49 -34.60 15.02 0.39
CA VAL A 49 -33.75 16.18 0.06
C VAL A 49 -34.57 17.32 -0.53
N LYS A 50 -35.57 17.04 -1.36
CA LYS A 50 -36.48 18.07 -1.89
C LYS A 50 -37.26 18.78 -0.77
N GLU A 51 -37.64 18.07 0.29
CA GLU A 51 -38.34 18.64 1.45
C GLU A 51 -37.44 19.55 2.28
N ILE A 52 -36.18 19.15 2.52
CA ILE A 52 -35.27 19.89 3.41
C ILE A 52 -34.54 21.01 2.66
N ARG A 53 -34.03 20.74 1.45
CA ARG A 53 -33.14 21.61 0.67
C ARG A 53 -33.44 21.50 -0.84
N PRO A 54 -34.45 22.24 -1.33
CA PRO A 54 -34.84 22.20 -2.75
C PRO A 54 -33.80 22.86 -3.68
N ASP A 55 -32.84 23.60 -3.12
CA ASP A 55 -31.67 24.17 -3.80
C ASP A 55 -30.69 23.09 -4.29
N VAL A 56 -30.74 21.89 -3.71
CA VAL A 56 -29.81 20.78 -4.01
C VAL A 56 -30.49 19.71 -4.84
N VAL A 57 -29.90 19.38 -6.00
CA VAL A 57 -30.31 18.22 -6.80
C VAL A 57 -29.52 17.00 -6.34
N LEU A 58 -30.20 16.05 -5.70
CA LEU A 58 -29.59 14.77 -5.31
C LEU A 58 -29.59 13.78 -6.48
N GLN A 59 -28.43 13.17 -6.75
CA GLN A 59 -28.29 12.06 -7.69
C GLN A 59 -27.77 10.80 -6.97
N PRO A 60 -28.65 9.83 -6.64
CA PRO A 60 -28.25 8.55 -6.07
C PRO A 60 -27.60 7.66 -7.14
N ILE A 61 -26.40 7.15 -6.88
CA ILE A 61 -25.68 6.22 -7.76
C ILE A 61 -25.65 4.84 -7.11
N PRO A 62 -26.32 3.81 -7.67
CA PRO A 62 -26.23 2.46 -7.14
C PRO A 62 -24.84 1.89 -7.42
N ARG A 63 -24.14 1.44 -6.37
CA ARG A 63 -22.83 0.81 -6.48
C ARG A 63 -22.95 -0.67 -6.14
N PRO A 64 -22.60 -1.59 -7.06
CA PRO A 64 -22.57 -3.01 -6.73
C PRO A 64 -21.56 -3.25 -5.61
N LEU A 65 -21.79 -4.33 -4.84
CA LEU A 65 -20.81 -4.78 -3.86
C LEU A 65 -19.47 -5.03 -4.55
N ARG A 66 -18.39 -4.70 -3.84
CA ARG A 66 -17.03 -5.03 -4.28
C ARG A 66 -16.92 -6.56 -4.40
N THR A 67 -16.18 -7.04 -5.40
CA THR A 67 -15.90 -8.48 -5.56
C THR A 67 -15.33 -9.06 -4.26
N ILE A 68 -15.62 -10.33 -3.93
CA ILE A 68 -15.07 -11.05 -2.76
C ILE A 68 -13.55 -10.86 -2.65
N GLN A 69 -12.85 -10.86 -3.78
CA GLN A 69 -11.40 -10.57 -3.89
C GLN A 69 -10.97 -9.25 -3.23
N THR A 70 -11.86 -8.27 -3.13
CA THR A 70 -11.59 -6.98 -2.49
C THR A 70 -11.60 -7.09 -0.97
N TYR A 71 -12.41 -7.99 -0.42
CA TYR A 71 -12.44 -8.27 1.02
C TYR A 71 -11.33 -9.24 1.42
N PHE A 72 -11.01 -10.19 0.54
CA PHE A 72 -9.97 -11.20 0.74
C PHE A 72 -8.85 -11.01 -0.30
N PRO A 73 -7.86 -10.15 -0.02
CA PRO A 73 -6.68 -10.07 -0.88
C PRO A 73 -6.07 -11.47 -1.01
N ARG A 74 -5.75 -11.90 -2.24
CA ARG A 74 -5.31 -13.26 -2.56
C ARG A 74 -4.07 -13.72 -1.77
N LYS A 75 -3.30 -12.78 -1.22
CA LYS A 75 -2.03 -12.98 -0.51
C LYS A 75 -1.95 -12.01 0.67
N ASP A 76 -1.36 -12.47 1.76
CA ASP A 76 -1.07 -11.64 2.91
C ASP A 76 -0.08 -10.53 2.55
N ALA A 77 -0.16 -9.41 3.28
CA ALA A 77 0.78 -8.33 3.14
C ALA A 77 2.18 -8.82 3.54
N LEU A 78 3.13 -8.77 2.60
CA LEU A 78 4.51 -9.13 2.90
C LEU A 78 5.13 -8.11 3.85
N ASN A 79 5.85 -8.59 4.84
CA ASN A 79 6.67 -7.76 5.71
C ASN A 79 7.66 -6.93 4.87
N LYS A 80 7.95 -5.71 5.33
CA LYS A 80 8.84 -4.73 4.68
C LYS A 80 10.15 -5.34 4.16
N ASN A 81 10.82 -6.18 4.96
CA ASN A 81 12.06 -6.88 4.63
C ASN A 81 11.93 -7.92 3.50
N LEU A 82 10.76 -8.52 3.33
CA LEU A 82 10.47 -9.54 2.32
C LEU A 82 9.84 -8.95 1.05
N GLN A 83 9.61 -7.64 1.00
CA GLN A 83 9.05 -6.98 -0.17
C GLN A 83 10.11 -6.85 -1.29
N SER A 84 9.63 -6.94 -2.53
CA SER A 84 10.42 -6.83 -3.75
C SER A 84 9.83 -5.76 -4.68
N ASN A 85 10.59 -5.39 -5.72
CA ASN A 85 10.23 -4.36 -6.68
C ASN A 85 9.92 -3.01 -6.03
N ILE A 86 10.84 -2.58 -5.16
CA ILE A 86 10.71 -1.41 -4.32
C ILE A 86 11.86 -0.42 -4.58
N VAL A 87 11.57 0.87 -4.39
CA VAL A 87 12.56 1.92 -4.19
C VAL A 87 12.58 2.20 -2.69
N TYR A 88 13.77 2.16 -2.10
CA TYR A 88 13.97 2.29 -0.67
C TYR A 88 15.01 3.36 -0.36
N LYS A 89 14.97 3.83 0.89
CA LYS A 89 15.85 4.83 1.48
C LYS A 89 16.50 4.27 2.72
N ILE A 90 17.79 4.51 2.90
CA ILE A 90 18.52 4.15 4.14
C ILE A 90 19.26 5.39 4.63
N SER A 91 19.15 5.68 5.92
CA SER A 91 19.90 6.76 6.58
C SER A 91 21.13 6.20 7.28
N CYS A 92 22.19 7.01 7.35
CA CYS A 92 23.29 6.77 8.27
C CYS A 92 22.88 7.10 9.72
N ASN A 93 23.45 6.43 10.72
CA ASN A 93 23.22 6.75 12.13
C ASN A 93 24.07 7.94 12.59
N ASP A 94 25.29 8.05 12.06
CA ASP A 94 26.31 8.98 12.54
C ASP A 94 26.35 10.28 11.72
N CYS A 95 25.73 10.31 10.54
CA CYS A 95 25.62 11.52 9.72
C CYS A 95 24.24 11.65 9.06
N SER A 96 23.92 12.85 8.56
CA SER A 96 22.66 13.14 7.89
C SER A 96 22.57 12.60 6.45
N ASN A 97 23.52 11.74 6.07
CA ASN A 97 23.61 11.26 4.70
C ASN A 97 22.61 10.12 4.52
N GLU A 98 21.89 10.19 3.41
CA GLU A 98 20.89 9.22 3.03
C GLU A 98 21.26 8.56 1.71
N TYR A 99 20.90 7.30 1.54
CA TYR A 99 21.07 6.54 0.31
C TYR A 99 19.70 6.14 -0.22
N ILE A 100 19.45 6.37 -1.51
CA ILE A 100 18.26 5.91 -2.20
C ILE A 100 18.66 4.84 -3.21
N GLY A 101 18.02 3.68 -3.14
CA GLY A 101 18.27 2.59 -4.07
C GLY A 101 17.01 1.84 -4.46
N LYS A 102 17.08 1.10 -5.57
CA LYS A 102 16.04 0.15 -5.99
C LYS A 102 16.42 -1.30 -5.71
N SER A 103 15.40 -2.14 -5.54
CA SER A 103 15.55 -3.59 -5.49
C SER A 103 14.43 -4.28 -6.25
N TRP A 104 14.81 -5.13 -7.21
CA TRP A 104 13.91 -6.12 -7.80
C TRP A 104 13.80 -7.39 -6.93
N ARG A 105 14.83 -7.68 -6.12
CA ARG A 105 14.86 -8.80 -5.17
C ARG A 105 14.20 -8.41 -3.86
N GLN A 106 14.08 -9.35 -2.93
CA GLN A 106 13.67 -9.06 -1.56
C GLN A 106 14.63 -8.05 -0.91
N ALA A 107 14.09 -7.10 -0.16
CA ALA A 107 14.87 -6.04 0.50
C ALA A 107 16.00 -6.60 1.38
N THR A 108 15.74 -7.64 2.19
CA THR A 108 16.77 -8.30 3.00
C THR A 108 17.96 -8.76 2.17
N ARG A 109 17.69 -9.37 1.00
CA ARG A 109 18.76 -9.85 0.12
C ARG A 109 19.57 -8.68 -0.42
N ARG A 110 18.91 -7.59 -0.81
CA ARG A 110 19.58 -6.38 -1.29
C ARG A 110 20.42 -5.71 -0.21
N HIS A 111 19.93 -5.64 1.03
CA HIS A 111 20.70 -5.09 2.15
C HIS A 111 21.95 -5.93 2.44
N ARG A 112 21.85 -7.27 2.38
CA ARG A 112 23.03 -8.15 2.49
C ARG A 112 24.03 -7.94 1.35
N GLU A 113 23.56 -7.65 0.13
CA GLU A 113 24.41 -7.21 -0.99
C GLU A 113 25.08 -5.85 -0.72
N HIS A 114 24.65 -5.09 0.28
CA HIS A 114 25.25 -3.82 0.69
C HIS A 114 26.04 -3.90 2.02
N GLY A 115 26.21 -5.10 2.58
CA GLY A 115 26.97 -5.29 3.83
C GLY A 115 26.12 -5.36 5.09
N ALA A 116 24.79 -5.33 4.98
CA ALA A 116 23.92 -5.50 6.14
C ALA A 116 24.21 -6.83 6.85
N PRO A 117 24.26 -6.82 8.19
CA PRO A 117 24.51 -8.03 8.96
C PRO A 117 23.41 -9.06 8.66
N VAL A 118 23.80 -10.33 8.66
CA VAL A 118 22.83 -11.41 8.73
C VAL A 118 22.24 -11.32 10.13
N PHE A 119 21.07 -10.70 10.26
CA PHE A 119 20.31 -10.85 11.50
C PHE A 119 20.14 -12.35 11.69
N PRO A 120 20.66 -12.95 12.78
CA PRO A 120 20.23 -14.28 13.13
C PRO A 120 18.70 -14.17 13.14
N VAL A 121 18.03 -15.09 12.47
CA VAL A 121 16.64 -15.34 12.79
C VAL A 121 16.72 -15.52 14.30
N ARG A 122 16.31 -14.50 15.08
CA ARG A 122 15.98 -14.72 16.48
C ARG A 122 15.04 -15.88 16.32
N SER A 123 15.50 -17.07 16.71
CA SER A 123 14.62 -18.13 17.10
C SER A 123 13.59 -17.36 17.89
N GLN A 124 12.43 -17.16 17.28
CA GLN A 124 11.25 -16.86 18.07
C GLN A 124 11.40 -17.93 19.12
N GLN A 125 11.68 -17.53 20.37
CA GLN A 125 11.66 -18.46 21.49
C GLN A 125 10.43 -19.27 21.17
N GLN A 126 10.62 -20.55 20.78
CA GLN A 126 9.50 -21.35 20.33
C GLN A 126 8.49 -21.13 21.44
N PRO A 127 7.34 -20.47 21.19
CA PRO A 127 6.43 -20.14 22.26
C PRO A 127 6.25 -21.46 22.98
N ALA A 128 6.68 -21.51 24.26
CA ALA A 128 7.03 -22.75 24.94
C ALA A 128 5.99 -23.78 24.54
N PRO A 129 6.39 -24.94 23.96
CA PRO A 129 5.48 -25.81 23.24
C PRO A 129 4.23 -25.91 24.07
N ILE A 130 3.10 -25.43 23.53
CA ILE A 130 1.83 -25.39 24.24
C ILE A 130 1.72 -26.77 24.88
N ARG A 131 1.85 -26.83 26.21
CA ARG A 131 1.66 -28.08 26.94
C ARG A 131 0.18 -28.33 26.83
N LEU A 132 -0.23 -28.90 25.70
CA LEU A 132 -1.51 -29.54 25.57
C LEU A 132 -1.57 -30.52 26.74
N PRO A 133 -2.61 -30.47 27.58
CA PRO A 133 -2.77 -31.43 28.65
C PRO A 133 -2.58 -32.82 28.05
N ALA A 134 -1.85 -33.69 28.74
CA ALA A 134 -1.43 -35.01 28.28
C ALA A 134 -2.63 -35.97 28.17
N GLN A 135 -3.58 -35.65 27.29
CA GLN A 135 -4.79 -36.40 26.97
C GLN A 135 -5.31 -35.91 25.60
N GLN A 136 -4.46 -35.97 24.59
CA GLN A 136 -4.94 -36.10 23.22
C GLN A 136 -4.19 -37.28 22.61
N GLN A 137 -4.92 -38.37 22.44
CA GLN A 137 -4.52 -39.48 21.59
C GLN A 137 -3.94 -38.88 20.31
N ARG A 138 -2.73 -39.32 19.95
CA ARG A 138 -2.11 -38.98 18.68
C ARG A 138 -3.01 -39.50 17.57
N PHE A 139 -3.95 -38.67 17.10
CA PHE A 139 -4.64 -38.96 15.87
C PHE A 139 -3.62 -38.75 14.77
N ASP A 140 -3.18 -39.85 14.18
CA ASP A 140 -2.26 -39.86 13.06
C ASP A 140 -2.96 -39.23 11.84
N THR A 141 -2.89 -37.91 11.74
CA THR A 141 -3.53 -37.11 10.67
C THR A 141 -2.97 -37.42 9.28
N THR A 142 -1.91 -38.23 9.19
CA THR A 142 -1.29 -38.66 7.94
C THR A 142 -2.21 -39.54 7.10
N VAL A 143 -3.21 -40.20 7.71
CA VAL A 143 -4.17 -41.08 7.02
C VAL A 143 -5.21 -40.27 6.22
N TYR A 144 -5.66 -39.13 6.73
CA TYR A 144 -6.78 -38.37 6.15
C TYR A 144 -6.36 -37.31 5.12
N LEU A 145 -5.07 -37.03 4.97
CA LEU A 145 -4.53 -36.08 3.98
C LEU A 145 -4.15 -36.73 2.63
N ARG A 146 -4.22 -38.07 2.52
CA ARG A 146 -3.88 -38.78 1.27
C ARG A 146 -5.11 -38.88 0.36
N ARG A 147 -5.18 -38.03 -0.66
CA ARG A 147 -6.20 -38.09 -1.74
C ARG A 147 -6.13 -39.34 -2.63
N SER A 148 -5.17 -40.26 -2.42
CA SER A 148 -4.95 -41.42 -3.30
C SER A 148 -4.32 -42.60 -2.55
N THR A 149 -4.91 -43.79 -2.73
CA THR A 149 -4.40 -45.08 -2.21
C THR A 149 -3.13 -45.56 -2.91
N ARG A 150 -2.80 -45.02 -4.09
CA ARG A 150 -1.60 -45.44 -4.86
C ARG A 150 -0.28 -45.05 -4.19
N ASN A 151 -0.30 -44.11 -3.26
CA ASN A 151 0.90 -43.60 -2.58
C ASN A 151 1.07 -44.14 -1.15
N LEU A 152 0.30 -45.18 -0.76
CA LEU A 152 0.31 -45.71 0.60
C LEU A 152 1.71 -46.12 1.10
N ASN A 153 2.51 -46.71 0.21
CA ASN A 153 3.83 -47.26 0.55
C ASN A 153 5.01 -46.36 0.13
N LYS A 154 4.77 -45.14 -0.36
CA LYS A 154 5.86 -44.26 -0.80
C LYS A 154 6.46 -43.54 0.41
N LYS A 155 7.63 -43.99 0.86
CA LYS A 155 8.41 -43.30 1.89
C LYS A 155 8.91 -41.97 1.32
N ILE A 156 8.38 -40.85 1.79
CA ILE A 156 8.89 -39.52 1.42
C ILE A 156 10.23 -39.36 2.14
N ILE A 157 11.33 -39.45 1.41
CA ILE A 157 12.65 -39.10 1.91
C ILE A 157 12.77 -37.59 1.74
N TYR A 158 12.67 -36.85 2.85
CA TYR A 158 13.11 -35.48 2.86
C TYR A 158 14.63 -35.51 2.91
N ASN A 159 15.31 -35.03 1.88
CA ASN A 159 16.72 -34.67 2.05
C ASN A 159 16.74 -33.54 3.09
N PRO A 160 17.39 -33.74 4.25
CA PRO A 160 17.66 -32.62 5.13
C PRO A 160 18.39 -31.56 4.30
N VAL A 161 17.91 -30.32 4.33
CA VAL A 161 18.73 -29.22 3.86
C VAL A 161 19.86 -29.16 4.89
N GLU A 162 21.04 -29.65 4.53
CA GLU A 162 22.24 -29.44 5.34
C GLU A 162 22.34 -27.93 5.57
N GLU A 163 22.33 -27.51 6.84
CA GLU A 163 22.52 -26.10 7.14
C GLU A 163 23.85 -25.67 6.52
N PRO A 164 23.86 -24.64 5.66
CA PRO A 164 25.09 -24.25 4.99
C PRO A 164 26.14 -23.94 6.05
N ILE A 165 27.33 -24.53 5.90
CA ILE A 165 28.50 -24.28 6.74
C ILE A 165 28.69 -22.75 6.81
N GLU A 166 28.56 -22.19 8.02
CA GLU A 166 28.49 -20.74 8.27
C GLU A 166 29.68 -19.98 7.67
N ASP A 167 30.83 -20.66 7.52
CA ASP A 167 32.09 -20.13 7.02
C ASP A 167 32.15 -19.91 5.48
N GLU A 168 31.50 -20.74 4.67
CA GLU A 168 31.51 -20.57 3.21
C GLU A 168 30.61 -19.42 2.75
N LEU A 169 29.49 -19.20 3.45
CA LEU A 169 28.61 -18.05 3.19
C LEU A 169 29.29 -16.73 3.56
N ALA A 170 30.02 -16.69 4.68
CA ALA A 170 30.80 -15.52 5.08
C ALA A 170 31.83 -15.14 4.01
N THR A 171 32.54 -16.13 3.47
CA THR A 171 33.61 -15.95 2.46
C THR A 171 33.07 -15.42 1.12
N ILE A 172 31.90 -15.88 0.67
CA ILE A 172 31.22 -15.37 -0.54
C ILE A 172 30.66 -13.95 -0.32
N ILE A 173 30.25 -13.61 0.91
CA ILE A 173 29.72 -12.30 1.29
C ILE A 173 30.83 -11.25 1.43
N THR A 174 32.08 -11.65 1.71
CA THR A 174 33.24 -10.74 1.86
C THR A 174 33.98 -10.40 0.57
N ALA A 175 33.62 -11.00 -0.57
CA ALA A 175 34.16 -10.57 -1.86
C ALA A 175 33.77 -9.10 -2.12
N GLN A 176 34.74 -8.19 -2.00
CA GLN A 176 34.63 -6.73 -2.01
C GLN A 176 33.42 -6.20 -2.81
N LYS A 177 32.38 -5.76 -2.09
CA LYS A 177 31.18 -5.22 -2.71
C LYS A 177 31.34 -3.70 -2.87
N ASN A 178 31.40 -3.25 -4.12
CA ASN A 178 31.64 -1.86 -4.49
C ASN A 178 30.35 -1.02 -4.41
N SER A 179 29.70 -0.99 -3.24
CA SER A 179 28.49 -0.18 -3.07
C SER A 179 28.77 1.16 -2.42
N ALA A 180 27.99 2.19 -2.75
CA ALA A 180 28.19 3.52 -2.19
C ALA A 180 27.99 3.56 -0.67
N ILE A 181 27.05 2.76 -0.14
CA ILE A 181 26.85 2.59 1.30
C ILE A 181 28.11 2.02 1.95
N GLN A 182 28.63 0.92 1.42
CA GLN A 182 29.81 0.27 1.99
C GLN A 182 31.07 1.11 1.87
N GLU A 183 31.21 1.87 0.78
CA GLU A 183 32.32 2.81 0.63
C GLU A 183 32.25 3.93 1.67
N HIS A 184 31.05 4.43 1.97
CA HIS A 184 30.85 5.41 3.04
C HIS A 184 31.22 4.84 4.42
N GLU A 185 30.75 3.63 4.75
CA GLU A 185 31.12 2.97 6.01
C GLU A 185 32.65 2.78 6.10
N ARG A 186 33.31 2.44 4.99
CA ARG A 186 34.78 2.26 4.93
C ARG A 186 35.56 3.57 5.09
N GLN A 187 35.10 4.65 4.46
CA GLN A 187 35.80 5.94 4.48
C GLN A 187 35.59 6.71 5.78
N THR A 188 34.39 6.65 6.35
CA THR A 188 33.99 7.45 7.50
C THR A 188 33.98 6.67 8.82
N GLY A 189 33.94 5.34 8.76
CA GLY A 189 33.76 4.49 9.94
C GLY A 189 32.35 4.52 10.53
N HIS A 190 31.41 5.19 9.86
CA HIS A 190 30.02 5.30 10.31
C HIS A 190 29.23 3.99 10.14
N THR A 191 28.12 3.90 10.85
CA THR A 191 27.20 2.77 10.83
C THR A 191 25.88 3.14 10.15
N VAL A 192 25.44 2.31 9.22
CA VAL A 192 24.20 2.54 8.47
C VAL A 192 23.00 1.91 9.19
N ASN A 193 21.85 2.59 9.18
CA ASN A 193 20.65 2.11 9.85
C ASN A 193 19.88 1.06 9.03
N TRP A 194 20.24 -0.21 9.20
CA TRP A 194 19.57 -1.33 8.52
C TRP A 194 18.16 -1.66 9.04
N ASN A 195 17.74 -1.11 10.18
CA ASN A 195 16.44 -1.37 10.80
C ASN A 195 15.37 -0.35 10.39
N ASP A 196 15.72 0.94 10.32
CA ASP A 196 14.79 2.05 10.03
C ASP A 196 14.84 2.58 8.58
N TRP A 197 15.19 1.71 7.63
CA TRP A 197 15.10 2.04 6.21
C TRP A 197 13.64 2.33 5.79
N LYS A 198 13.35 3.05 4.70
CA LYS A 198 11.95 3.37 4.31
C LYS A 198 11.68 2.98 2.86
N ILE A 199 10.42 2.66 2.53
CA ILE A 199 10.00 2.38 1.15
C ILE A 199 9.41 3.67 0.58
N ILE A 200 10.05 4.22 -0.45
CA ILE A 200 9.62 5.44 -1.15
C ILE A 200 8.61 5.09 -2.24
N GLY A 201 8.81 3.96 -2.93
CA GLY A 201 7.99 3.59 -4.08
C GLY A 201 7.98 2.10 -4.36
N LYS A 202 6.98 1.65 -5.13
CA LYS A 202 6.86 0.28 -5.61
C LYS A 202 6.37 0.29 -7.05
N ASP A 203 6.92 -0.60 -7.87
CA ASP A 203 6.46 -0.77 -9.25
C ASP A 203 6.85 -2.15 -9.78
N LEU A 204 5.91 -2.88 -10.35
CA LEU A 204 6.17 -4.23 -10.89
C LEU A 204 7.03 -4.19 -12.15
N ASN A 205 7.00 -3.08 -12.90
CA ASN A 205 7.81 -2.92 -14.10
C ASN A 205 9.20 -2.36 -13.75
N ARG A 206 10.26 -3.11 -14.10
CA ARG A 206 11.65 -2.76 -13.80
C ARG A 206 12.08 -1.40 -14.37
N TYR A 207 11.58 -1.04 -15.55
CA TYR A 207 11.89 0.24 -16.18
C TYR A 207 11.26 1.39 -15.39
N ARG A 208 9.97 1.27 -15.07
CA ARG A 208 9.26 2.26 -14.24
C ARG A 208 9.84 2.38 -12.83
N LEU A 209 10.29 1.27 -12.25
CA LEU A 209 10.98 1.27 -10.96
C LEU A 209 12.29 2.06 -11.03
N SER A 210 13.04 1.92 -12.13
CA SER A 210 14.26 2.69 -12.36
C SER A 210 13.98 4.19 -12.51
N ILE A 211 12.93 4.55 -13.26
CA ILE A 211 12.49 5.95 -13.37
C ILE A 211 12.12 6.50 -11.98
N ARG A 212 11.38 5.74 -11.17
CA ARG A 212 11.00 6.16 -9.82
C ARG A 212 12.20 6.39 -8.90
N GLU A 213 13.21 5.53 -8.98
CA GLU A 213 14.47 5.71 -8.26
C GLU A 213 15.16 7.01 -8.70
N THR A 214 15.34 7.22 -10.01
CA THR A 214 15.96 8.44 -10.54
C THR A 214 15.20 9.69 -10.10
N LEU A 215 13.86 9.69 -10.20
CA LEU A 215 13.03 10.82 -9.74
C LEU A 215 13.15 11.06 -8.24
N ALA A 216 13.25 10.01 -7.42
CA ALA A 216 13.44 10.14 -5.98
C ALA A 216 14.82 10.74 -5.64
N ILE A 217 15.87 10.27 -6.32
CA ILE A 217 17.24 10.82 -6.18
C ILE A 217 17.26 12.29 -6.62
N MET A 218 16.65 12.64 -7.76
CA MET A 218 16.61 14.02 -8.24
C MET A 218 15.85 14.96 -7.27
N LYS A 219 14.82 14.43 -6.61
CA LYS A 219 13.99 15.20 -5.68
C LYS A 219 14.67 15.42 -4.33
N GLU A 220 15.28 14.38 -3.77
CA GLU A 220 15.85 14.41 -2.41
C GLU A 220 17.35 14.72 -2.39
N GLN A 221 18.04 14.59 -3.52
CA GLN A 221 19.49 14.81 -3.69
C GLN A 221 20.37 14.20 -2.57
N PRO A 222 20.23 12.89 -2.31
CA PRO A 222 21.01 12.19 -1.28
C PRO A 222 22.52 12.21 -1.57
N GLU A 223 23.33 12.60 -0.58
CA GLU A 223 24.80 12.69 -0.73
C GLU A 223 25.49 11.34 -1.01
N LEU A 224 24.94 10.21 -0.52
CA LEU A 224 25.54 8.89 -0.76
C LEU A 224 25.34 8.40 -2.20
N ASN A 225 24.41 8.98 -2.94
CA ASN A 225 24.21 8.61 -4.33
C ASN A 225 25.20 9.40 -5.18
N LYS A 226 26.15 8.70 -5.81
CA LYS A 226 27.03 9.29 -6.83
C LYS A 226 26.16 9.69 -8.03
N THR A 227 25.67 10.92 -8.05
CA THR A 227 25.11 11.54 -9.25
C THR A 227 26.27 11.79 -10.20
N VAL A 228 26.27 11.07 -11.32
CA VAL A 228 27.19 11.33 -12.45
C VAL A 228 26.82 12.68 -13.07
#